data_AF-A0A1U9UT89-F1
#
_entry.id   AF-A0A1U9UT89-F1
#
_cell.length_a   1.000
_cell.length_b   1.000
_cell.length_c   1.000
_cell.angle_alpha   90.00
_cell.angle_beta   90.00
_cell.angle_gamma   90.00
#
_symmetry.space_group_name_H-M   'P 1'
#
loop_
_entity.id
_entity.type
_entity.pdbx_description
1 polymer ?
#
loop_
_entity_poly.entity_id
_entity_poly.type
_entity_poly.pdbx_seq_one_letter_code
_entity_poly.pdbx_strand_id
1 'polypeptide(L)'
;MTSSIATQDLIAQAKAIVIDEQSPSVSLLQRRLHIGFGPAEGLMAALEAFEVVTPQYDGLRRLTLHYETPETAKRAAYVRKVFETIRFFWEMWEEGSLGDTRAIEFHKPAKLSNTSIRDLVLGDFYKQRGLSLYEAGAELAKWLELKDAAPALDAAMEADLAILCANAARPFHAVSDAETIIRRSFIRLVRYLQQTRLASEGAHSRCFEYYLAAEQVPTGYGKNGGKHPEHVVPCAFLRDRCIARLAQGASVEEVAQEIRPFLVIVMINEAECTYLDNGPACGGLGLKDTMPANWDFEMGDIFARLNIAGIAFDPPAMTPAAACDV
;
A
#
# COMPACT_ATOMS: atom_id res chain seq x y z
N MET A 1 -3.22 -39.88 20.48
CA MET A 1 -2.39 -38.88 21.19
C MET A 1 -0.97 -38.76 20.63
N THR A 2 -0.39 -39.77 19.98
CA THR A 2 0.96 -39.72 19.37
C THR A 2 1.10 -38.80 18.15
N SER A 3 0.04 -38.62 17.36
CA SER A 3 0.06 -37.74 16.17
C SER A 3 0.23 -36.24 16.50
N SER A 4 -0.20 -35.79 17.69
CA SER A 4 -0.09 -34.38 18.09
C SER A 4 1.34 -33.97 18.44
N ILE A 5 2.13 -34.88 19.04
CA ILE A 5 3.50 -34.59 19.48
C ILE A 5 4.45 -34.53 18.27
N ALA A 6 4.32 -35.48 17.34
CA ALA A 6 5.12 -35.48 16.11
C ALA A 6 4.88 -34.23 15.25
N THR A 7 3.65 -33.69 15.26
CA THR A 7 3.30 -32.46 14.54
C THR A 7 3.93 -31.22 15.20
N GLN A 8 3.94 -31.14 16.53
CA GLN A 8 4.57 -30.04 17.26
C GLN A 8 6.10 -30.00 17.07
N ASP A 9 6.74 -31.17 17.03
CA ASP A 9 8.18 -31.28 16.79
C ASP A 9 8.55 -30.79 15.38
N LEU A 10 7.77 -31.17 14.36
CA LEU A 10 7.97 -30.67 12.99
C LEU A 10 7.79 -29.15 12.86
N ILE A 11 6.82 -28.57 13.57
CA ILE A 11 6.63 -27.10 13.60
C ILE A 11 7.85 -26.41 14.24
N ALA A 12 8.36 -26.96 15.35
CA ALA A 12 9.54 -26.41 16.01
C ALA A 12 10.79 -26.49 15.12
N GLN A 13 10.98 -27.61 14.40
CA GLN A 13 12.07 -27.77 13.45
C GLN A 13 11.94 -26.82 12.26
N ALA A 14 10.74 -26.70 11.67
CA ALA A 14 10.47 -25.76 10.59
C ALA A 14 10.75 -24.31 11.01
N LYS A 15 10.32 -23.93 12.22
CA LYS A 15 10.62 -22.62 12.81
C LYS A 15 12.11 -22.37 12.90
N ALA A 16 12.89 -23.31 13.46
CA ALA A 16 14.33 -23.18 13.56
C ALA A 16 14.98 -22.99 12.18
N ILE A 17 14.60 -23.82 11.20
CA ILE A 17 15.15 -23.76 9.83
C ILE A 17 14.92 -22.39 9.19
N VAL A 18 13.68 -21.85 9.22
CA VAL A 18 13.40 -20.58 8.53
C VAL A 18 14.08 -19.39 9.21
N ILE A 19 14.28 -19.45 10.53
CA ILE A 19 15.00 -18.42 11.31
C ILE A 19 16.50 -18.50 11.00
N ASP A 20 17.10 -19.68 11.09
CA ASP A 20 18.54 -19.84 10.88
C ASP A 20 18.96 -19.49 9.45
N GLU A 21 18.14 -19.86 8.46
CA GLU A 21 18.42 -19.60 7.05
C GLU A 21 17.89 -18.24 6.56
N GLN A 22 17.15 -17.51 7.41
CA GLN A 22 16.52 -16.23 7.08
C GLN A 22 15.69 -16.26 5.78
N SER A 23 15.06 -17.40 5.48
CA SER A 23 14.37 -17.64 4.20
C SER A 23 13.11 -18.50 4.37
N PRO A 24 11.93 -17.89 4.58
CA PRO A 24 10.69 -18.64 4.76
C PRO A 24 10.09 -19.04 3.40
N SER A 25 10.62 -20.12 2.80
CA SER A 25 10.07 -20.70 1.57
C SER A 25 9.64 -22.17 1.74
N VAL A 26 8.56 -22.55 1.06
CA VAL A 26 8.06 -23.94 1.04
C VAL A 26 9.14 -24.89 0.52
N SER A 27 9.86 -24.48 -0.52
CA SER A 27 10.96 -25.26 -1.12
C SER A 27 12.12 -25.49 -0.15
N LEU A 28 12.45 -24.51 0.72
CA LEU A 28 13.45 -24.70 1.77
C LEU A 28 13.01 -25.81 2.74
N LEU A 29 11.76 -25.76 3.22
CA LEU A 29 11.24 -26.77 4.14
C LEU A 29 11.19 -28.16 3.51
N GLN A 30 10.75 -28.28 2.26
CA GLN A 30 10.77 -29.55 1.52
C GLN A 30 12.19 -30.15 1.47
N ARG A 31 13.19 -29.31 1.17
CA ARG A 31 14.59 -29.75 1.06
C ARG A 31 15.20 -30.13 2.41
N ARG A 32 14.93 -29.34 3.45
CA ARG A 32 15.56 -29.50 4.78
C ARG A 32 14.89 -30.59 5.62
N LEU A 33 13.58 -30.77 5.49
CA LEU A 33 12.81 -31.77 6.24
C LEU A 33 12.49 -33.02 5.42
N HIS A 34 12.85 -33.07 4.14
CA HIS A 34 12.56 -34.17 3.22
C HIS A 34 11.06 -34.51 3.13
N ILE A 35 10.22 -33.47 3.08
CA ILE A 35 8.77 -33.59 3.03
C ILE A 35 8.19 -33.14 1.67
N GLY A 36 6.98 -33.59 1.37
CA GLY A 36 6.22 -33.14 0.20
C GLY A 36 5.73 -31.70 0.32
N PHE A 37 5.22 -31.16 -0.80
CA PHE A 37 4.72 -29.79 -0.88
C PHE A 37 3.59 -29.51 0.13
N GLY A 38 2.53 -30.33 0.14
CA GLY A 38 1.38 -30.12 1.03
C GLY A 38 1.74 -30.05 2.53
N PRO A 39 2.53 -30.99 3.07
CA PRO A 39 3.04 -30.87 4.43
C PRO A 39 3.88 -29.61 4.69
N ALA A 40 4.75 -29.21 3.75
CA ALA A 40 5.56 -28.00 3.89
C ALA A 40 4.71 -26.71 3.85
N GLU A 41 3.68 -26.67 3.02
CA GLU A 41 2.69 -25.59 3.00
C GLU A 41 1.90 -25.53 4.32
N GLY A 42 1.46 -26.68 4.84
CA GLY A 42 0.80 -26.75 6.15
C GLY A 42 1.69 -26.25 7.30
N LEU A 43 3.00 -26.53 7.24
CA LEU A 43 3.97 -25.97 8.19
C LEU A 43 4.10 -24.45 8.03
N MET A 44 4.12 -23.91 6.81
CA MET A 44 4.13 -22.46 6.61
C MET A 44 2.87 -21.78 7.15
N ALA A 45 1.70 -22.36 6.95
CA ALA A 45 0.46 -21.86 7.52
C ALA A 45 0.48 -21.88 9.06
N ALA A 46 1.06 -22.93 9.66
CA ALA A 46 1.26 -22.97 11.11
C ALA A 46 2.24 -21.88 11.58
N LEU A 47 3.37 -21.68 10.89
CA LEU A 47 4.34 -20.63 11.21
C LEU A 47 3.74 -19.22 11.08
N GLU A 48 2.84 -19.03 10.12
CA GLU A 48 2.09 -17.78 9.95
C GLU A 48 1.14 -17.55 11.13
N ALA A 49 0.39 -18.58 11.56
CA ALA A 49 -0.47 -18.52 12.73
C ALA A 49 0.29 -18.28 14.05
N PHE A 50 1.57 -18.68 14.11
CA PHE A 50 2.47 -18.39 15.24
C PHE A 50 3.24 -17.07 15.09
N GLU A 51 2.89 -16.24 14.12
CA GLU A 51 3.54 -14.94 13.83
C GLU A 51 5.06 -15.07 13.63
N VAL A 52 5.53 -16.22 13.13
CA VAL A 52 6.95 -16.43 12.76
C VAL A 52 7.20 -15.87 11.36
N VAL A 53 6.26 -16.10 10.45
CA VAL A 53 6.30 -15.58 9.09
C VAL A 53 5.11 -14.66 8.84
N THR A 54 5.27 -13.71 7.93
CA THR A 54 4.18 -12.89 7.44
C THR A 54 3.24 -13.72 6.57
N PRO A 55 1.99 -13.27 6.39
CA PRO A 55 1.17 -13.71 5.27
C PRO A 55 1.90 -13.55 3.94
N GLN A 56 1.45 -14.30 2.94
CA GLN A 56 2.02 -14.22 1.60
C GLN A 56 1.55 -12.94 0.90
N TYR A 57 2.46 -12.00 0.68
CA TYR A 57 2.20 -10.73 0.00
C TYR A 57 2.96 -10.68 -1.33
N ASP A 58 2.24 -10.49 -2.44
CA ASP A 58 2.79 -10.55 -3.81
C ASP A 58 3.63 -11.82 -4.06
N GLY A 59 3.19 -12.95 -3.49
CA GLY A 59 3.83 -14.25 -3.64
C GLY A 59 5.01 -14.51 -2.70
N LEU A 60 5.45 -13.54 -1.90
CA LEU A 60 6.53 -13.71 -0.92
C LEU A 60 6.03 -13.82 0.51
N ARG A 61 6.67 -14.66 1.30
CA ARG A 61 6.60 -14.63 2.78
C ARG A 61 7.91 -14.06 3.30
N ARG A 62 7.85 -13.40 4.45
CA ARG A 62 9.01 -12.91 5.18
C ARG A 62 8.96 -13.39 6.62
N LEU A 63 10.11 -13.39 7.30
CA LEU A 63 10.10 -13.51 8.75
C LEU A 63 9.44 -12.24 9.32
N THR A 64 8.74 -12.37 10.44
CA THR A 64 8.29 -11.18 11.16
C THR A 64 9.50 -10.47 11.79
N LEU A 65 9.34 -9.18 12.10
CA LEU A 65 10.43 -8.34 12.62
C LEU A 65 11.10 -8.90 13.89
N HIS A 66 10.41 -9.77 14.63
CA HIS A 66 10.97 -10.42 15.81
C HIS A 66 12.06 -11.45 15.46
N TYR A 67 12.00 -12.06 14.28
CA TYR A 67 12.89 -13.15 13.86
C TYR A 67 13.83 -12.77 12.70
N GLU A 68 13.56 -11.66 12.01
CA GLU A 68 14.37 -11.18 10.90
C GLU A 68 15.64 -10.46 11.40
N THR A 69 16.78 -10.77 10.80
CA THR A 69 18.02 -10.01 11.08
C THR A 69 17.98 -8.64 10.40
N PRO A 70 18.69 -7.62 10.94
CA PRO A 70 18.74 -6.29 10.33
C PRO A 70 19.19 -6.29 8.86
N GLU A 71 20.13 -7.16 8.51
CA GLU A 71 20.66 -7.29 7.15
C GLU A 71 19.61 -7.84 6.18
N THR A 72 18.89 -8.89 6.59
CA THR A 72 17.80 -9.48 5.80
C THR A 72 16.67 -8.46 5.63
N ALA A 73 16.30 -7.77 6.71
CA ALA A 73 15.28 -6.73 6.68
C ALA A 73 15.63 -5.61 5.69
N LYS A 74 16.88 -5.13 5.72
CA LYS A 74 17.39 -4.10 4.81
C LYS A 74 17.38 -4.56 3.35
N ARG A 75 17.79 -5.80 3.08
CA ARG A 75 17.79 -6.38 1.72
C ARG A 75 16.37 -6.48 1.16
N ALA A 76 15.46 -7.07 1.92
CA ALA A 76 14.07 -7.22 1.50
C ALA A 76 13.37 -5.87 1.33
N ALA A 77 13.67 -4.88 2.18
CA ALA A 77 13.19 -3.51 2.00
C ALA A 77 13.73 -2.88 0.70
N TYR A 78 15.01 -3.08 0.38
CA TYR A 78 15.59 -2.60 -0.88
C TYR A 78 14.92 -3.22 -2.11
N VAL A 79 14.81 -4.56 -2.16
CA VAL A 79 14.15 -5.27 -3.27
C VAL A 79 12.70 -4.80 -3.43
N ARG A 80 11.97 -4.67 -2.32
CA ARG A 80 10.60 -4.15 -2.34
C ARG A 80 10.54 -2.73 -2.89
N LYS A 81 11.44 -1.82 -2.52
CA LYS A 81 11.47 -0.44 -3.06
C LYS A 81 11.78 -0.41 -4.55
N VAL A 82 12.71 -1.25 -5.03
CA VAL A 82 12.98 -1.40 -6.47
C VAL A 82 11.71 -1.84 -7.19
N PHE A 83 11.06 -2.90 -6.71
CA PHE A 83 9.81 -3.42 -7.26
C PHE A 83 8.66 -2.39 -7.26
N GLU A 84 8.40 -1.72 -6.14
CA GLU A 84 7.32 -0.74 -6.06
C GLU A 84 7.59 0.48 -6.95
N THR A 85 8.85 0.89 -7.13
CA THR A 85 9.22 1.96 -8.06
C THR A 85 8.88 1.59 -9.50
N ILE A 86 9.31 0.42 -9.96
CA ILE A 86 9.05 -0.01 -11.34
C ILE A 86 7.55 -0.26 -11.57
N ARG A 87 6.83 -0.80 -10.58
CA ARG A 87 5.40 -1.07 -10.68
C ARG A 87 4.60 0.23 -10.72
N PHE A 88 4.96 1.21 -9.90
CA PHE A 88 4.37 2.55 -9.94
C PHE A 88 4.51 3.16 -11.35
N PHE A 89 5.72 3.19 -11.92
CA PHE A 89 5.91 3.79 -13.24
C PHE A 89 5.32 2.97 -14.38
N TRP A 90 5.20 1.65 -14.23
CA TRP A 90 4.44 0.83 -15.18
C TRP A 90 3.00 1.33 -15.20
N GLU A 91 2.35 1.42 -14.03
CA GLU A 91 0.95 1.84 -13.95
C GLU A 91 0.78 3.29 -14.47
N MET A 92 1.73 4.19 -14.20
CA MET A 92 1.73 5.55 -14.78
C MET A 92 1.86 5.55 -16.30
N TRP A 93 2.65 4.63 -16.87
CA TRP A 93 2.74 4.45 -18.31
C TRP A 93 1.39 4.04 -18.91
N GLU A 94 0.73 3.05 -18.30
CA GLU A 94 -0.58 2.55 -18.76
C GLU A 94 -1.62 3.67 -18.74
N GLU A 95 -1.59 4.52 -17.72
CA GLU A 95 -2.56 5.60 -17.51
C GLU A 95 -2.19 6.91 -18.24
N GLY A 96 -1.10 6.93 -19.00
CA GLY A 96 -0.62 8.16 -19.67
C GLY A 96 -0.22 9.27 -18.70
N SER A 97 0.08 8.92 -17.45
CA SER A 97 0.42 9.85 -16.36
C SER A 97 1.93 9.94 -16.15
N LEU A 98 2.38 11.03 -15.51
CA LEU A 98 3.76 11.18 -15.03
C LEU A 98 3.95 10.79 -13.56
N GLY A 99 2.84 10.56 -12.84
CA GLY A 99 2.83 10.37 -11.40
C GLY A 99 3.09 11.64 -10.60
N ASP A 100 2.52 11.70 -9.39
CA ASP A 100 2.80 12.78 -8.45
C ASP A 100 4.24 12.63 -7.90
N THR A 101 5.01 13.73 -7.90
CA THR A 101 6.40 13.70 -7.44
C THR A 101 6.54 13.36 -5.96
N ARG A 102 5.51 13.63 -5.15
CA ARG A 102 5.45 13.27 -3.73
C ARG A 102 5.15 11.78 -3.57
N ALA A 103 4.35 11.18 -4.45
CA ALA A 103 4.18 9.72 -4.48
C ALA A 103 5.50 9.00 -4.84
N ILE A 104 6.24 9.53 -5.83
CA ILE A 104 7.55 9.01 -6.24
C ILE A 104 8.55 8.98 -5.07
N GLU A 105 8.51 9.99 -4.19
CA GLU A 105 9.36 10.08 -2.99
C GLU A 105 9.22 8.84 -2.10
N PHE A 106 8.01 8.26 -1.98
CA PHE A 106 7.78 7.09 -1.14
C PHE A 106 8.28 5.80 -1.76
N HIS A 107 8.36 5.73 -3.09
CA HIS A 107 8.75 4.50 -3.78
C HIS A 107 10.26 4.39 -3.98
N LYS A 108 10.96 5.52 -4.15
CA LYS A 108 12.36 5.49 -4.59
C LYS A 108 13.26 4.66 -3.67
N PRO A 109 14.14 3.82 -4.23
CA PRO A 109 15.00 2.91 -3.46
C PRO A 109 16.24 3.60 -2.88
N ALA A 110 16.54 4.84 -3.29
CA ALA A 110 17.69 5.60 -2.83
C ALA A 110 17.41 7.10 -2.83
N LYS A 111 18.31 7.89 -2.22
CA LYS A 111 18.23 9.36 -2.17
C LYS A 111 18.57 9.96 -3.54
N LEU A 112 17.58 9.97 -4.42
CA LEU A 112 17.68 10.47 -5.79
C LEU A 112 16.64 11.55 -6.05
N SER A 113 16.82 12.32 -7.12
CA SER A 113 15.81 13.26 -7.58
C SER A 113 14.62 12.50 -8.19
N ASN A 114 13.40 12.95 -7.89
CA ASN A 114 12.18 12.28 -8.33
C ASN A 114 12.02 12.36 -9.85
N THR A 115 12.51 13.44 -10.46
CA THR A 115 12.53 13.61 -11.93
C THR A 115 13.54 12.67 -12.57
N SER A 116 14.75 12.49 -12.01
CA SER A 116 15.76 11.58 -12.57
C SER A 116 15.28 10.12 -12.58
N ILE A 117 14.62 9.66 -11.51
CA ILE A 117 14.05 8.31 -11.49
C ILE A 117 12.90 8.19 -12.50
N ARG A 118 12.00 9.17 -12.55
CA ARG A 118 10.89 9.15 -13.52
C ARG A 118 11.40 9.10 -14.95
N ASP A 119 12.34 9.97 -15.31
CA ASP A 119 12.85 10.08 -16.67
C ASP A 119 13.58 8.79 -17.07
N LEU A 120 14.28 8.14 -16.12
CA LEU A 120 14.89 6.82 -16.33
C LEU A 120 13.85 5.71 -16.50
N VAL A 121 12.97 5.51 -15.52
CA VAL A 121 12.08 4.34 -15.51
C VAL A 121 10.91 4.52 -16.48
N LEU A 122 10.19 5.64 -16.37
CA LEU A 122 9.04 5.89 -17.26
C LEU A 122 9.49 6.29 -18.66
N GLY A 123 10.51 7.16 -18.78
CA GLY A 123 10.99 7.67 -20.05
C GLY A 123 11.82 6.65 -20.84
N ASP A 124 12.92 6.17 -20.27
CA ASP A 124 13.80 5.22 -20.95
C ASP A 124 13.26 3.78 -20.89
N PHE A 125 13.11 3.19 -19.69
CA PHE A 125 12.83 1.75 -19.58
C PHE A 125 11.49 1.36 -20.22
N TYR A 126 10.41 2.08 -19.93
CA TYR A 126 9.10 1.72 -20.47
C TYR A 126 8.77 2.37 -21.82
N LYS A 127 8.94 3.69 -22.00
CA LYS A 127 8.54 4.34 -23.26
C LYS A 127 9.51 4.10 -24.41
N GLN A 128 10.82 4.13 -24.15
CA GLN A 128 11.82 4.01 -25.21
C GLN A 128 12.22 2.55 -25.47
N ARG A 129 12.47 1.78 -24.40
CA ARG A 129 13.00 0.41 -24.50
C ARG A 129 11.95 -0.68 -24.40
N GLY A 130 10.76 -0.39 -23.87
CA GLY A 130 9.67 -1.36 -23.74
C GLY A 130 10.01 -2.55 -22.83
N LEU A 131 10.80 -2.31 -21.77
CA LEU A 131 11.22 -3.37 -20.84
C LEU A 131 10.01 -3.95 -20.09
N SER A 132 10.05 -5.26 -19.83
CA SER A 132 9.16 -5.91 -18.87
C SER A 132 9.42 -5.44 -17.43
N LEU A 133 8.55 -5.83 -16.48
CA LEU A 133 8.64 -5.43 -15.07
C LEU A 133 9.99 -5.90 -14.51
N TYR A 134 10.30 -7.18 -14.72
CA TYR A 134 11.54 -7.77 -14.25
C TYR A 134 12.77 -7.11 -14.86
N GLU A 135 12.79 -6.91 -16.19
CA GLU A 135 13.92 -6.25 -16.87
C GLU A 135 14.12 -4.82 -16.37
N ALA A 136 13.04 -4.04 -16.20
CA ALA A 136 13.11 -2.69 -15.63
C ALA A 136 13.62 -2.70 -14.17
N GLY A 137 13.23 -3.70 -13.37
CA GLY A 137 13.71 -3.87 -12.00
C GLY A 137 15.20 -4.18 -11.91
N ALA A 138 15.67 -5.13 -12.73
CA ALA A 138 17.07 -5.50 -12.81
C ALA A 138 17.94 -4.33 -13.32
N GLU A 139 17.48 -3.62 -14.36
CA GLU A 139 18.17 -2.44 -14.89
C GLU A 139 18.19 -1.27 -13.89
N LEU A 140 17.10 -1.05 -13.13
CA LEU A 140 17.08 -0.05 -12.08
C LEU A 140 18.10 -0.38 -10.99
N ALA A 141 18.14 -1.61 -10.52
CA ALA A 141 19.08 -2.02 -9.48
C ALA A 141 20.55 -1.90 -9.94
N LYS A 142 20.86 -2.33 -11.16
CA LYS A 142 22.18 -2.16 -11.77
C LYS A 142 22.57 -0.69 -11.92
N TRP A 143 21.64 0.17 -12.34
CA TRP A 143 21.90 1.61 -12.45
C TRP A 143 22.17 2.26 -11.09
N LEU A 144 21.48 1.79 -10.02
CA LEU A 144 21.73 2.26 -8.65
C LEU A 144 23.10 1.83 -8.13
N GLU A 145 23.50 0.60 -8.40
CA GLU A 145 24.84 0.07 -8.08
C GLU A 145 25.94 0.91 -8.75
N LEU A 146 25.82 1.16 -10.06
CA LEU A 146 26.78 1.98 -10.81
C LEU A 146 26.90 3.43 -10.31
N LYS A 147 25.88 3.92 -9.59
CA LYS A 147 25.87 5.24 -8.96
C LYS A 147 26.31 5.24 -7.49
N ASP A 148 26.72 4.09 -6.96
CA ASP A 148 27.02 3.90 -5.53
C ASP A 148 25.85 4.34 -4.63
N ALA A 149 24.61 4.19 -5.13
CA ALA A 149 23.40 4.62 -4.46
C ALA A 149 22.71 3.48 -3.71
N ALA A 150 22.97 2.22 -4.09
CA ALA A 150 22.42 1.02 -3.50
C ALA A 150 23.34 -0.19 -3.80
N PRO A 151 23.25 -1.29 -3.03
CA PRO A 151 24.05 -2.48 -3.30
C PRO A 151 23.63 -3.20 -4.59
N ALA A 152 24.55 -3.98 -5.13
CA ALA A 152 24.26 -4.96 -6.18
C ALA A 152 23.17 -5.95 -5.71
N LEU A 153 22.36 -6.44 -6.64
CA LEU A 153 21.51 -7.60 -6.37
C LEU A 153 22.40 -8.84 -6.28
N ASP A 154 22.15 -9.65 -5.24
CA ASP A 154 22.68 -11.01 -5.18
C ASP A 154 21.60 -11.99 -5.65
N ALA A 155 21.96 -13.26 -5.79
CA ALA A 155 21.08 -14.29 -6.32
C ALA A 155 19.74 -14.42 -5.55
N ALA A 156 19.71 -14.16 -4.24
CA ALA A 156 18.47 -14.21 -3.47
C ALA A 156 17.62 -12.95 -3.68
N MET A 157 18.24 -11.77 -3.77
CA MET A 157 17.53 -10.53 -4.12
C MET A 157 16.95 -10.58 -5.54
N GLU A 158 17.67 -11.18 -6.49
CA GLU A 158 17.18 -11.41 -7.86
C GLU A 158 15.99 -12.37 -7.87
N ALA A 159 16.05 -13.46 -7.12
CA ALA A 159 14.94 -14.42 -7.00
C ALA A 159 13.68 -13.78 -6.41
N ASP A 160 13.83 -12.98 -5.34
CA ASP A 160 12.71 -12.25 -4.73
C ASP A 160 12.11 -11.24 -5.72
N LEU A 161 12.95 -10.48 -6.42
CA LEU A 161 12.50 -9.53 -7.45
C LEU A 161 11.74 -10.25 -8.57
N ALA A 162 12.22 -11.41 -9.01
CA ALA A 162 11.56 -12.22 -10.03
C ALA A 162 10.16 -12.68 -9.58
N ILE A 163 10.02 -13.14 -8.33
CA ILE A 163 8.72 -13.57 -7.78
C ILE A 163 7.75 -12.38 -7.71
N LEU A 164 8.20 -11.23 -7.18
CA LEU A 164 7.37 -10.02 -7.12
C LEU A 164 6.91 -9.59 -8.51
N CYS A 165 7.85 -9.55 -9.46
CA CYS A 165 7.55 -9.17 -10.83
C CYS A 165 6.58 -10.14 -11.51
N ALA A 166 6.77 -11.45 -11.34
CA ALA A 166 5.93 -12.47 -11.94
C ALA A 166 4.47 -12.39 -11.46
N ASN A 167 4.25 -12.10 -10.16
CA ASN A 167 2.90 -11.97 -9.60
C ASN A 167 2.18 -10.68 -10.02
N ALA A 168 2.93 -9.64 -10.38
CA ALA A 168 2.36 -8.37 -10.85
C ALA A 168 2.33 -8.21 -12.37
N ALA A 169 3.07 -9.06 -13.09
CA ALA A 169 3.22 -8.97 -14.53
C ALA A 169 1.90 -9.20 -15.25
N ARG A 170 1.61 -8.30 -16.19
CA ARG A 170 0.50 -8.39 -17.14
C ARG A 170 0.96 -7.83 -18.49
N PRO A 171 0.21 -7.99 -19.59
CA PRO A 171 0.54 -7.28 -20.82
C PRO A 171 0.38 -5.76 -20.64
N PHE A 172 1.35 -4.99 -21.17
CA PHE A 172 1.21 -3.54 -21.29
C PHE A 172 -0.02 -3.19 -22.12
N HIS A 173 -0.90 -2.39 -21.54
CA HIS A 173 -2.06 -1.85 -22.26
C HIS A 173 -2.36 -0.44 -21.77
N ALA A 174 -2.67 0.46 -22.70
CA ALA A 174 -3.13 1.79 -22.34
C ALA A 174 -4.50 1.70 -21.65
N VAL A 175 -4.68 2.49 -20.60
CA VAL A 175 -5.92 2.62 -19.84
C VAL A 175 -6.34 4.08 -19.88
N SER A 176 -7.45 4.35 -20.54
CA SER A 176 -8.07 5.67 -20.61
C SER A 176 -9.41 5.76 -19.87
N ASP A 177 -9.92 4.62 -19.39
CA ASP A 177 -11.18 4.56 -18.63
C ASP A 177 -10.99 5.19 -17.25
N ALA A 178 -11.71 6.28 -16.99
CA ALA A 178 -11.58 7.07 -15.77
C ALA A 178 -11.84 6.24 -14.51
N GLU A 179 -12.85 5.36 -14.56
CA GLU A 179 -13.23 4.51 -13.43
C GLU A 179 -12.11 3.51 -13.08
N THR A 180 -11.50 2.90 -14.09
CA THR A 180 -10.34 2.02 -13.92
C THR A 180 -9.14 2.76 -13.34
N ILE A 181 -8.86 3.98 -13.81
CA ILE A 181 -7.78 4.82 -13.28
C ILE A 181 -8.03 5.14 -11.79
N ILE A 182 -9.25 5.56 -11.44
CA ILE A 182 -9.63 5.84 -10.05
C ILE A 182 -9.43 4.61 -9.18
N ARG A 183 -9.97 3.44 -9.59
CA ARG A 183 -9.82 2.18 -8.87
C ARG A 183 -8.33 1.84 -8.64
N ARG A 184 -7.49 1.97 -9.66
CA ARG A 184 -6.04 1.71 -9.56
C ARG A 184 -5.34 2.67 -8.61
N SER A 185 -5.73 3.94 -8.59
CA SER A 185 -5.22 4.92 -7.63
C SER A 185 -5.52 4.54 -6.17
N PHE A 186 -6.73 4.04 -5.88
CA PHE A 186 -7.06 3.52 -4.53
C PHE A 186 -6.24 2.28 -4.18
N ILE A 187 -6.06 1.34 -5.13
CA ILE A 187 -5.22 0.15 -4.92
C ILE A 187 -3.77 0.56 -4.64
N ARG A 188 -3.20 1.52 -5.37
CA ARG A 188 -1.85 2.05 -5.11
C ARG A 188 -1.72 2.65 -3.72
N LEU A 189 -2.68 3.49 -3.33
CA LEU A 189 -2.74 4.10 -2.02
C LEU A 189 -2.71 3.05 -0.91
N VAL A 190 -3.59 2.04 -1.00
CA VAL A 190 -3.67 0.98 0.02
C VAL A 190 -2.43 0.09 0.00
N ARG A 191 -1.85 -0.20 -1.18
CA ARG A 191 -0.57 -0.92 -1.28
C ARG A 191 0.54 -0.15 -0.56
N TYR A 192 0.62 1.16 -0.72
CA TYR A 192 1.55 2.00 0.04
C TYR A 192 1.33 1.91 1.56
N LEU A 193 0.07 1.94 2.02
CA LEU A 193 -0.27 1.77 3.44
C LEU A 193 0.11 0.37 3.97
N GLN A 194 -0.06 -0.67 3.15
CA GLN A 194 0.39 -2.03 3.50
C GLN A 194 1.91 -2.08 3.66
N GLN A 195 2.67 -1.50 2.72
CA GLN A 195 4.13 -1.54 2.78
C GLN A 195 4.69 -0.75 3.98
N THR A 196 4.14 0.43 4.27
CA THR A 196 4.54 1.22 5.45
C THR A 196 4.23 0.49 6.76
N ARG A 197 3.05 -0.16 6.86
CA ARG A 197 2.71 -1.04 7.99
C ARG A 197 3.72 -2.18 8.17
N LEU A 198 4.04 -2.90 7.09
CA LEU A 198 4.98 -4.02 7.16
C LEU A 198 6.41 -3.59 7.52
N ALA A 199 6.80 -2.37 7.14
CA ALA A 199 8.07 -1.77 7.53
C ALA A 199 8.07 -1.19 8.96
N SER A 200 6.92 -1.21 9.66
CA SER A 200 6.72 -0.48 10.93
C SER A 200 7.05 1.01 10.83
N GLU A 201 6.83 1.59 9.65
CA GLU A 201 6.96 3.01 9.39
C GLU A 201 5.60 3.70 9.58
N GLY A 202 5.60 4.87 10.22
CA GLY A 202 4.38 5.67 10.35
C GLY A 202 3.92 6.20 8.99
N ALA A 203 2.71 5.83 8.55
CA ALA A 203 2.15 6.33 7.31
C ALA A 203 1.62 7.77 7.46
N HIS A 204 2.01 8.65 6.54
CA HIS A 204 1.46 10.01 6.47
C HIS A 204 0.03 9.99 5.89
N SER A 205 -0.90 10.69 6.53
CA SER A 205 -2.28 10.86 6.03
C SER A 205 -2.37 11.63 4.71
N ARG A 206 -1.33 12.37 4.34
CA ARG A 206 -1.27 13.09 3.05
C ARG A 206 -1.08 12.19 1.83
N CYS A 207 -0.83 10.88 2.02
CA CYS A 207 -0.73 9.94 0.90
C CYS A 207 -1.98 9.93 0.01
N PHE A 208 -3.16 10.21 0.57
CA PHE A 208 -4.41 10.35 -0.19
C PHE A 208 -4.29 11.43 -1.27
N GLU A 209 -3.69 12.59 -0.95
CA GLU A 209 -3.47 13.71 -1.91
C GLU A 209 -2.46 13.38 -3.01
N TYR A 210 -1.64 12.34 -2.83
CA TYR A 210 -0.53 12.02 -3.73
C TYR A 210 -0.87 10.90 -4.71
N TYR A 211 -1.72 9.96 -4.27
CA TYR A 211 -2.16 8.85 -5.12
C TYR A 211 -3.48 9.15 -5.84
N LEU A 212 -4.30 10.05 -5.31
CA LEU A 212 -5.60 10.40 -5.89
C LEU A 212 -5.55 11.84 -6.40
N ALA A 213 -5.76 12.01 -7.70
CA ALA A 213 -5.83 13.33 -8.29
C ALA A 213 -7.09 14.05 -7.79
N ALA A 214 -7.05 15.38 -7.63
CA ALA A 214 -8.18 16.12 -7.08
C ALA A 214 -9.46 15.95 -7.93
N GLU A 215 -9.30 15.81 -9.24
CA GLU A 215 -10.38 15.59 -10.21
C GLU A 215 -11.06 14.21 -10.05
N GLN A 216 -10.41 13.27 -9.36
CA GLN A 216 -10.92 11.93 -9.10
C GLN A 216 -11.78 11.85 -7.83
N VAL A 217 -11.76 12.89 -7.00
CA VAL A 217 -12.45 12.93 -5.71
C VAL A 217 -13.75 13.73 -5.85
N PRO A 218 -14.92 13.13 -5.57
CA PRO A 218 -16.19 13.86 -5.57
C PRO A 218 -16.11 15.09 -4.68
N THR A 219 -16.43 16.26 -5.26
CA THR A 219 -16.28 17.55 -4.58
C THR A 219 -17.61 18.31 -4.52
N GLY A 220 -18.07 18.60 -3.31
CA GLY A 220 -19.20 19.50 -3.01
C GLY A 220 -18.74 20.89 -2.61
N TYR A 221 -19.67 21.79 -2.34
CA TYR A 221 -19.37 23.20 -2.08
C TYR A 221 -20.18 23.76 -0.90
N GLY A 222 -19.48 24.39 0.05
CA GLY A 222 -20.07 25.12 1.16
C GLY A 222 -20.82 26.37 0.67
N LYS A 223 -21.98 26.66 1.27
CA LYS A 223 -22.85 27.79 0.88
C LYS A 223 -22.28 29.15 1.24
N ASN A 224 -21.34 29.20 2.19
CA ASN A 224 -20.65 30.42 2.59
C ASN A 224 -19.44 30.74 1.70
N GLY A 225 -19.25 30.00 0.60
CA GLY A 225 -18.07 30.10 -0.25
C GLY A 225 -16.84 29.50 0.43
N GLY A 226 -15.79 29.24 -0.35
CA GLY A 226 -14.61 28.59 0.19
C GLY A 226 -13.66 28.10 -0.89
N LYS A 227 -12.37 28.04 -0.55
CA LYS A 227 -11.33 27.41 -1.37
C LYS A 227 -10.54 26.36 -0.59
N HIS A 228 -10.94 26.06 0.66
CA HIS A 228 -10.28 25.05 1.48
C HIS A 228 -10.95 23.70 1.22
N PRO A 229 -10.23 22.72 0.65
CA PRO A 229 -10.77 21.37 0.47
C PRO A 229 -10.79 20.66 1.82
N GLU A 230 -11.98 20.37 2.32
CA GLU A 230 -12.17 19.59 3.55
C GLU A 230 -12.64 18.18 3.18
N HIS A 231 -11.92 17.15 3.63
CA HIS A 231 -12.37 15.77 3.48
C HIS A 231 -13.51 15.51 4.46
N VAL A 232 -14.65 15.00 3.99
CA VAL A 232 -15.82 14.80 4.86
C VAL A 232 -15.55 13.76 5.95
N VAL A 233 -14.78 12.71 5.61
CA VAL A 233 -14.13 11.81 6.56
C VAL A 233 -12.61 12.10 6.55
N PRO A 234 -11.98 12.40 7.70
CA PRO A 234 -10.57 12.76 7.75
C PRO A 234 -9.64 11.70 7.16
N CYS A 235 -8.65 12.11 6.35
CA CYS A 235 -7.66 11.18 5.78
C CYS A 235 -6.85 10.42 6.84
N ALA A 236 -6.61 11.01 8.02
CA ALA A 236 -5.97 10.32 9.13
C ALA A 236 -6.83 9.16 9.66
N PHE A 237 -8.14 9.40 9.80
CA PHE A 237 -9.12 8.40 10.20
C PHE A 237 -9.22 7.26 9.17
N LEU A 238 -9.28 7.61 7.88
CA LEU A 238 -9.28 6.63 6.78
C LEU A 238 -7.99 5.81 6.72
N ARG A 239 -6.83 6.45 6.91
CA ARG A 239 -5.53 5.76 6.98
C ARG A 239 -5.55 4.69 8.09
N ASP A 240 -5.99 5.08 9.28
CA ASP A 240 -5.96 4.19 10.44
C ASP A 240 -6.94 3.01 10.25
N ARG A 241 -8.10 3.27 9.61
CA ARG A 241 -9.01 2.21 9.15
C ARG A 241 -8.33 1.24 8.18
N CYS A 242 -7.66 1.75 7.14
CA CYS A 242 -6.94 0.90 6.18
C CYS A 242 -5.92 0.01 6.88
N ILE A 243 -5.10 0.59 7.76
CA ILE A 243 -4.06 -0.14 8.50
C ILE A 243 -4.68 -1.23 9.37
N ALA A 244 -5.78 -0.93 10.08
CA ALA A 244 -6.48 -1.89 10.91
C ALA A 244 -7.08 -3.05 10.08
N ARG A 245 -7.70 -2.76 8.93
CA ARG A 245 -8.27 -3.79 8.04
C ARG A 245 -7.19 -4.68 7.43
N LEU A 246 -6.08 -4.11 6.98
CA LEU A 246 -4.92 -4.87 6.50
C LEU A 246 -4.31 -5.74 7.62
N ALA A 247 -4.34 -5.28 8.87
CA ALA A 247 -3.90 -6.08 10.01
C ALA A 247 -4.83 -7.25 10.33
N GLN A 248 -6.11 -7.14 9.99
CA GLN A 248 -7.11 -8.20 10.08
C GLN A 248 -7.07 -9.18 8.90
N GLY A 249 -6.13 -9.02 7.97
CA GLY A 249 -5.95 -9.91 6.82
C GLY A 249 -6.78 -9.55 5.59
N ALA A 250 -7.46 -8.39 5.57
CA ALA A 250 -8.12 -7.91 4.36
C ALA A 250 -7.07 -7.65 3.25
N SER A 251 -7.46 -7.95 2.01
CA SER A 251 -6.64 -7.68 0.83
C SER A 251 -6.56 -6.19 0.51
N VAL A 252 -5.57 -5.81 -0.29
CA VAL A 252 -5.40 -4.42 -0.76
C VAL A 252 -6.63 -3.97 -1.54
N GLU A 253 -7.17 -4.85 -2.38
CA GLU A 253 -8.32 -4.61 -3.24
C GLU A 253 -9.61 -4.42 -2.41
N GLU A 254 -9.86 -5.27 -1.41
CA GLU A 254 -11.02 -5.15 -0.52
C GLU A 254 -10.99 -3.81 0.25
N VAL A 255 -9.83 -3.46 0.82
CA VAL A 255 -9.69 -2.20 1.57
C VAL A 255 -9.83 -1.00 0.65
N ALA A 256 -9.25 -1.05 -0.56
CA ALA A 256 -9.39 0.01 -1.56
C ALA A 256 -10.84 0.25 -1.97
N GLN A 257 -11.62 -0.82 -2.13
CA GLN A 257 -13.05 -0.76 -2.41
C GLN A 257 -13.84 -0.22 -1.21
N GLU A 258 -13.50 -0.67 0.01
CA GLU A 258 -14.15 -0.26 1.25
C GLU A 258 -14.02 1.24 1.51
N ILE A 259 -12.82 1.83 1.36
CA ILE A 259 -12.61 3.25 1.72
C ILE A 259 -13.08 4.26 0.68
N ARG A 260 -13.29 3.83 -0.56
CA ARG A 260 -13.58 4.73 -1.67
C ARG A 260 -14.81 5.61 -1.47
N PRO A 261 -15.96 5.11 -0.98
CA PRO A 261 -17.16 5.94 -0.77
C PRO A 261 -16.97 7.06 0.26
N PHE A 262 -15.97 6.96 1.12
CA PHE A 262 -15.70 7.90 2.21
C PHE A 262 -14.75 9.03 1.81
N LEU A 263 -14.06 8.89 0.68
CA LEU A 263 -13.17 9.94 0.19
C LEU A 263 -13.97 10.93 -0.66
N VAL A 264 -14.53 11.91 0.02
CA VAL A 264 -15.32 13.00 -0.56
C VAL A 264 -14.80 14.31 0.03
N ILE A 265 -14.76 15.36 -0.78
CA ILE A 265 -14.33 16.70 -0.38
C ILE A 265 -15.53 17.65 -0.41
N VAL A 266 -15.59 18.58 0.52
CA VAL A 266 -16.43 19.77 0.44
C VAL A 266 -15.55 21.01 0.55
N MET A 267 -15.69 21.94 -0.38
CA MET A 267 -14.97 23.21 -0.36
C MET A 267 -15.60 24.14 0.66
N ILE A 268 -14.91 24.45 1.76
CA ILE A 268 -15.37 25.32 2.85
C ILE A 268 -14.46 26.54 3.01
N ASN A 269 -14.87 27.53 3.81
CA ASN A 269 -14.01 28.66 4.13
C ASN A 269 -13.07 28.34 5.31
N GLU A 270 -12.08 29.22 5.52
CA GLU A 270 -11.05 29.04 6.55
C GLU A 270 -11.63 29.02 7.98
N ALA A 271 -12.68 29.81 8.24
CA ALA A 271 -13.32 29.87 9.55
C ALA A 271 -14.05 28.57 9.89
N GLU A 272 -14.76 27.99 8.92
CA GLU A 272 -15.42 26.69 9.03
C GLU A 272 -14.42 25.57 9.26
N CYS A 273 -13.32 25.54 8.49
CA CYS A 273 -12.23 24.57 8.68
C CYS A 273 -11.60 24.70 10.08
N THR A 274 -11.28 25.94 10.48
CA THR A 274 -10.70 26.22 11.81
C THR A 274 -11.63 25.77 12.94
N TYR A 275 -12.95 25.95 12.78
CA TYR A 275 -13.93 25.52 13.75
C TYR A 275 -14.02 23.98 13.87
N LEU A 276 -13.93 23.26 12.75
CA LEU A 276 -13.83 21.80 12.76
C LEU A 276 -12.54 21.32 13.45
N ASP A 277 -11.41 21.94 13.11
CA ASP A 277 -10.08 21.51 13.54
C ASP A 277 -9.80 21.78 15.03
N ASN A 278 -10.14 22.99 15.51
CA ASN A 278 -9.81 23.43 16.85
C ASN A 278 -10.58 22.64 17.91
N GLY A 279 -9.93 22.30 19.03
CA GLY A 279 -10.61 21.64 20.13
C GLY A 279 -11.61 22.55 20.88
N PRO A 280 -12.46 21.98 21.75
CA PRO A 280 -13.43 22.75 22.54
C PRO A 280 -12.80 23.87 23.39
N ALA A 281 -11.58 23.67 23.89
CA ALA A 281 -10.83 24.68 24.63
C ALA A 281 -10.49 25.94 23.80
N CYS A 282 -10.46 25.80 22.48
CA CYS A 282 -10.22 26.89 21.53
C CYS A 282 -11.50 27.29 20.77
N GLY A 283 -12.68 26.86 21.24
CA GLY A 283 -13.97 27.21 20.66
C GLY A 283 -14.34 26.45 19.38
N GLY A 284 -13.69 25.31 19.09
CA GLY A 284 -14.05 24.43 17.96
C GLY A 284 -14.54 23.04 18.41
N LEU A 285 -14.62 22.09 17.48
CA LEU A 285 -15.13 20.74 17.72
C LEU A 285 -14.05 19.66 17.95
N GLY A 286 -12.80 19.91 17.57
CA GLY A 286 -11.70 18.96 17.73
C GLY A 286 -11.81 17.74 16.81
N LEU A 287 -12.38 17.92 15.62
CA LEU A 287 -12.70 16.86 14.67
C LEU A 287 -11.71 16.83 13.49
N LYS A 288 -10.50 17.36 13.65
CA LYS A 288 -9.47 17.41 12.60
C LYS A 288 -9.16 16.04 11.99
N ASP A 289 -9.00 15.04 12.86
CA ASP A 289 -8.51 13.71 12.53
C ASP A 289 -9.47 12.59 13.00
N THR A 290 -10.65 12.97 13.49
CA THR A 290 -11.65 12.04 14.04
C THR A 290 -13.05 12.32 13.49
N MET A 291 -13.89 11.28 13.53
CA MET A 291 -15.33 11.40 13.33
C MET A 291 -16.05 11.65 14.66
N PRO A 292 -17.28 12.19 14.65
CA PRO A 292 -18.08 12.37 15.86
C PRO A 292 -18.30 11.07 16.64
N ALA A 293 -18.62 11.19 17.93
CA ALA A 293 -18.87 10.04 18.79
C ALA A 293 -19.99 9.13 18.23
N ASN A 294 -19.79 7.82 18.33
CA ASN A 294 -20.69 6.77 17.80
C ASN A 294 -20.83 6.73 16.28
N TRP A 295 -19.97 7.43 15.52
CA TRP A 295 -19.88 7.25 14.08
C TRP A 295 -19.16 5.94 13.73
N ASP A 296 -19.66 5.22 12.73
CA ASP A 296 -19.04 4.00 12.19
C ASP A 296 -19.13 3.94 10.65
N PHE A 297 -18.37 3.04 10.04
CA PHE A 297 -18.29 2.89 8.58
C PHE A 297 -19.53 2.22 7.95
N GLU A 298 -20.43 1.63 8.73
CA GLU A 298 -21.58 0.89 8.21
C GLU A 298 -22.82 1.77 8.10
N MET A 299 -23.07 2.59 9.12
CA MET A 299 -24.28 3.41 9.26
C MET A 299 -23.98 4.91 9.41
N GLY A 300 -22.71 5.29 9.59
CA GLY A 300 -22.32 6.67 9.77
C GLY A 300 -22.56 7.52 8.53
N ASP A 301 -23.23 8.66 8.71
CA ASP A 301 -23.34 9.70 7.68
C ASP A 301 -21.94 10.27 7.39
N ILE A 302 -21.46 10.15 6.15
CA ILE A 302 -20.14 10.63 5.75
C ILE A 302 -19.98 12.16 5.96
N PHE A 303 -21.09 12.90 5.99
CA PHE A 303 -21.11 14.34 6.22
C PHE A 303 -21.31 14.73 7.70
N ALA A 304 -21.29 13.76 8.63
CA ALA A 304 -21.60 14.00 10.05
C ALA A 304 -20.77 15.14 10.67
N ARG A 305 -19.49 15.29 10.30
CA ARG A 305 -18.62 16.39 10.76
C ARG A 305 -19.14 17.77 10.35
N LEU A 306 -19.60 17.91 9.11
CA LEU A 306 -20.15 19.17 8.61
C LEU A 306 -21.50 19.46 9.26
N ASN A 307 -22.33 18.43 9.41
CA ASN A 307 -23.66 18.53 10.01
C ASN A 307 -23.61 18.96 11.49
N ILE A 308 -22.72 18.38 12.29
CA ILE A 308 -22.55 18.78 13.70
C ILE A 308 -21.98 20.19 13.84
N ALA A 309 -21.20 20.65 12.85
CA ALA A 309 -20.67 22.00 12.80
C ALA A 309 -21.68 23.04 12.29
N GLY A 310 -22.86 22.62 11.84
CA GLY A 310 -23.86 23.51 11.24
C GLY A 310 -23.41 24.12 9.91
N ILE A 311 -22.46 23.49 9.21
CA ILE A 311 -21.95 23.96 7.93
C ILE A 311 -22.97 23.58 6.85
N ALA A 312 -23.53 24.57 6.16
CA ALA A 312 -24.43 24.33 5.05
C ALA A 312 -23.63 24.14 3.74
N PHE A 313 -23.92 23.08 2.99
CA PHE A 313 -23.24 22.75 1.74
C PHE A 313 -24.18 22.12 0.74
N ASP A 314 -23.77 22.12 -0.52
CA ASP A 314 -24.35 21.31 -1.59
C ASP A 314 -23.43 20.09 -1.79
N PRO A 315 -23.94 18.85 -1.57
CA PRO A 315 -23.12 17.65 -1.67
C PRO A 315 -22.67 17.43 -3.12
N PRO A 316 -21.53 16.74 -3.33
CA PRO A 316 -21.17 16.32 -4.68
C PRO A 316 -22.22 15.42 -5.30
N ALA A 317 -22.29 15.42 -6.63
CA ALA A 317 -22.93 14.33 -7.34
C ALA A 317 -22.12 13.06 -7.08
N MET A 318 -22.65 12.19 -6.22
CA MET A 318 -22.04 10.88 -5.98
C MET A 318 -22.23 10.05 -7.24
N THR A 319 -21.14 9.65 -7.89
CA THR A 319 -21.21 8.62 -8.91
C THR A 319 -21.73 7.36 -8.22
N PRO A 320 -22.80 6.72 -8.71
CA PRO A 320 -23.22 5.43 -8.18
C PRO A 320 -22.00 4.52 -8.16
N ALA A 321 -21.72 3.87 -7.03
CA ALA A 321 -20.70 2.83 -6.99
C ALA A 321 -21.05 1.88 -8.12
N ALA A 322 -20.20 1.79 -9.15
CA ALA A 322 -20.42 0.85 -10.23
C ALA A 322 -20.59 -0.51 -9.57
N ALA A 323 -21.78 -1.11 -9.74
CA ALA A 323 -22.01 -2.48 -9.33
C ALA A 323 -21.07 -3.33 -10.17
N CYS A 324 -19.88 -3.61 -9.63
CA CYS A 324 -18.93 -4.49 -10.26
C CYS A 324 -19.44 -5.91 -10.05
N ASP A 325 -19.82 -6.58 -11.14
CA ASP A 325 -19.98 -8.02 -11.17
C ASP A 325 -18.73 -8.69 -10.58
N VAL A 326 -18.96 -9.54 -9.57
CA VAL A 326 -17.95 -10.35 -8.87
C VAL A 326 -17.39 -11.43 -9.78
#